data_AF-A0AAV3M832-F1
#
_entry.id   AF-A0AAV3M832-F1
#
_cell.length_a   1.000
_cell.length_b   1.000
_cell.length_c   1.000
_cell.angle_alpha   90.00
_cell.angle_beta   90.00
_cell.angle_gamma   90.00
#
_symmetry.space_group_name_H-M   'P 1'
#
loop_
_entity.id
_entity.type
_entity.pdbx_description
1 polymer ?
#
loop_
_entity_poly.entity_id
_entity_poly.type
_entity_poly.pdbx_seq_one_letter_code
_entity_poly.pdbx_strand_id
1 'polypeptide(L)'
;MNARLIALSCLLLTALSPAADDYKAGSQFASGLKNQGSSTLSNTKLNEIIPNYTPNPSESGYYGGVTSGAASGLENAGMKAMTGTDAGKTTTEVMKNRPPDKLDLDAPFLKAGLDMRDKAESESGHITVPCQDVTVDKTEITTHQCERVPAASLACTRTAKITWEEVEGWDTRTVTILPHQFVFRKGGSSRNSYFTFEFRSPISGVIQTGTLNIWVQDGTLFNRTGEFMKSSIKFWKSEIKTLNAHGIALQENTVVSSGQFSGSGAWAGKITDAIVGRFQGRSATLTLTLTVLVKTKVPSQKIEWVYGGQNDVY
;
A
#
# COMPACT_ATOMS: atom_id res chain seq x y z
N MET A 1 2.63 45.93 -65.24
CA MET A 1 2.24 44.91 -64.25
C MET A 1 3.42 43.97 -64.06
N ASN A 2 4.04 44.02 -62.88
CA ASN A 2 5.39 43.53 -62.66
C ASN A 2 5.45 42.00 -62.54
N ALA A 3 6.31 41.38 -63.35
CA ALA A 3 6.55 39.93 -63.40
C ALA A 3 6.89 39.28 -62.03
N ARG A 4 7.29 40.09 -61.04
CA ARG A 4 7.54 39.63 -59.66
C ARG A 4 6.28 39.25 -58.87
N LEU A 5 5.11 39.83 -59.19
CA LEU A 5 3.85 39.47 -58.52
C LEU A 5 3.25 38.16 -59.06
N ILE A 6 3.56 37.78 -60.30
CA ILE A 6 3.10 36.52 -60.93
C ILE A 6 3.96 35.34 -60.47
N ALA A 7 5.27 35.56 -60.27
CA ALA A 7 6.17 34.53 -59.75
C ALA A 7 5.87 34.16 -58.28
N LEU A 8 5.49 35.14 -57.45
CA LEU A 8 5.10 34.88 -56.06
C LEU A 8 3.75 34.17 -55.94
N SER A 9 2.79 34.45 -56.83
CA SER A 9 1.49 33.75 -56.83
C SER A 9 1.62 32.29 -57.32
N CYS A 10 2.51 32.01 -58.28
CA CYS A 10 2.78 30.63 -58.71
C CYS A 10 3.49 29.77 -57.65
N LEU A 11 4.35 30.37 -56.80
CA LEU A 11 4.99 29.64 -55.70
C LEU A 11 4.02 29.29 -54.57
N LEU A 12 3.00 30.11 -54.32
CA LEU A 12 1.98 29.86 -53.30
C LEU A 12 0.95 28.79 -53.74
N LEU A 13 0.64 28.68 -55.04
CA LEU A 13 -0.25 27.63 -55.54
C LEU A 13 0.41 26.23 -55.59
N THR A 14 1.73 26.14 -55.71
CA THR A 14 2.44 24.85 -55.79
C THR A 14 2.70 24.20 -54.43
N ALA A 15 2.59 24.94 -53.33
CA ALA A 15 2.73 24.41 -51.97
C ALA A 15 1.44 23.75 -51.42
N LEU A 16 0.29 23.98 -52.06
CA LEU A 16 -1.01 23.45 -51.61
C LEU A 16 -1.31 22.03 -52.13
N SER A 17 -0.72 21.62 -53.25
CA SER A 17 -0.91 20.29 -53.83
C SER A 17 -0.33 19.14 -52.99
N PRO A 18 0.93 19.18 -52.49
CA PRO A 18 1.47 18.09 -51.68
C PRO A 18 0.76 17.95 -50.32
N ALA A 19 0.26 19.05 -49.75
CA ALA A 19 -0.46 19.01 -48.47
C ALA A 19 -1.80 18.27 -48.55
N ALA A 20 -2.47 18.31 -49.70
CA ALA A 20 -3.72 17.57 -49.93
C ALA A 20 -3.49 16.06 -50.06
N ASP A 21 -2.38 15.66 -50.70
CA ASP A 21 -1.98 14.27 -50.82
C ASP A 21 -1.49 13.69 -49.48
N ASP A 22 -0.73 14.48 -48.70
CA ASP A 22 -0.29 14.11 -47.35
C ASP A 22 -1.50 13.97 -46.38
N TYR A 23 -2.48 14.87 -46.46
CA TYR A 23 -3.72 14.78 -45.68
C TYR A 23 -4.53 13.54 -46.06
N LYS A 24 -4.60 13.21 -47.36
CA LYS A 24 -5.30 12.02 -47.85
C LYS A 24 -4.60 10.74 -47.40
N ALA A 25 -3.28 10.68 -47.47
CA ALA A 25 -2.48 9.56 -46.97
C ALA A 25 -2.65 9.37 -45.44
N GLY A 26 -2.59 10.46 -44.67
CA GLY A 26 -2.82 10.45 -43.23
C GLY A 26 -4.25 10.02 -42.85
N SER A 27 -5.26 10.49 -43.58
CA SER A 27 -6.66 10.12 -43.37
C SER A 27 -6.94 8.65 -43.70
N GLN A 28 -6.34 8.11 -44.77
CA GLN A 28 -6.42 6.69 -45.11
C GLN A 28 -5.73 5.80 -44.09
N PHE A 29 -4.56 6.22 -43.60
CA PHE A 29 -3.86 5.53 -42.51
C PHE A 29 -4.69 5.52 -41.21
N ALA A 30 -5.24 6.67 -40.81
CA ALA A 30 -6.10 6.78 -39.62
C ALA A 30 -7.41 5.96 -39.78
N SER A 31 -8.00 5.94 -40.97
CA SER A 31 -9.19 5.14 -41.26
C SER A 31 -8.90 3.63 -41.24
N GLY A 32 -7.72 3.21 -41.68
CA GLY A 32 -7.25 1.82 -41.58
C GLY A 32 -7.04 1.36 -40.14
N LEU A 33 -6.59 2.26 -39.26
CA LEU A 33 -6.39 1.98 -37.82
C LEU A 33 -7.69 2.03 -37.00
N LYS A 34 -8.69 2.80 -37.44
CA LYS A 34 -9.94 3.09 -36.71
C LYS A 34 -10.70 1.85 -36.22
N ASN A 35 -10.50 0.70 -36.85
CA ASN A 35 -11.16 -0.56 -36.47
C ASN A 35 -10.19 -1.70 -36.11
N GLN A 36 -8.88 -1.55 -36.32
CA GLN A 36 -7.90 -2.62 -36.03
C GLN A 36 -7.76 -2.89 -34.52
N GLY A 37 -7.73 -1.83 -33.70
CA GLY A 37 -7.64 -1.96 -32.25
C GLY A 37 -8.89 -2.62 -31.63
N SER A 38 -10.08 -2.13 -32.00
CA SER A 38 -11.35 -2.67 -31.49
C SER A 38 -11.61 -4.10 -31.98
N SER A 39 -11.29 -4.43 -33.23
CA SER A 39 -11.47 -5.79 -33.75
C SER A 39 -10.53 -6.81 -33.09
N THR A 40 -9.31 -6.39 -32.74
CA THR A 40 -8.37 -7.23 -31.98
C THR A 40 -8.90 -7.51 -30.57
N LEU A 41 -9.37 -6.46 -29.87
CA LEU A 41 -9.93 -6.59 -28.52
C LEU A 41 -11.21 -7.43 -28.48
N SER A 42 -12.12 -7.26 -29.46
CA SER A 42 -13.37 -8.03 -29.54
C SER A 42 -13.17 -9.52 -29.84
N ASN A 43 -12.07 -9.89 -30.52
CA ASN A 43 -11.74 -11.28 -30.85
C ASN A 43 -10.78 -11.93 -29.83
N THR A 44 -10.36 -11.20 -28.80
CA THR A 44 -9.45 -11.71 -27.78
C THR A 44 -10.22 -12.57 -26.78
N LYS A 45 -9.85 -13.85 -26.69
CA LYS A 45 -10.38 -14.78 -25.69
C LYS A 45 -9.76 -14.52 -24.32
N LEU A 46 -10.42 -13.69 -23.52
CA LEU A 46 -9.92 -13.22 -22.20
C LEU A 46 -9.65 -14.37 -21.21
N ASN A 47 -10.36 -15.48 -21.35
CA ASN A 47 -10.17 -16.71 -20.57
C ASN A 47 -8.84 -17.44 -20.86
N GLU A 48 -8.18 -17.18 -21.99
CA GLU A 48 -6.91 -17.80 -22.36
C GLU A 48 -5.69 -16.96 -21.93
N ILE A 49 -5.90 -15.65 -21.65
CA ILE A 49 -4.81 -14.68 -21.40
C ILE A 49 -4.76 -14.25 -19.93
N ILE A 50 -5.90 -14.21 -19.24
CA ILE A 50 -6.00 -13.76 -17.85
C ILE A 50 -6.27 -14.99 -16.96
N PRO A 51 -5.29 -15.43 -16.14
CA PRO A 51 -5.50 -16.51 -15.19
C PRO A 51 -6.65 -16.17 -14.24
N ASN A 52 -7.57 -17.13 -14.03
CA ASN A 52 -8.78 -16.97 -13.21
C ASN A 52 -9.79 -15.93 -13.72
N TYR A 53 -9.79 -15.60 -15.01
CA TYR A 53 -10.82 -14.76 -15.60
C TYR A 53 -12.20 -15.40 -15.48
N THR A 54 -13.10 -14.71 -14.78
CA THR A 54 -14.52 -14.99 -14.77
C THR A 54 -15.25 -13.84 -15.47
N PRO A 55 -16.14 -14.11 -16.46
CA PRO A 55 -16.93 -13.08 -17.12
C PRO A 55 -17.83 -12.31 -16.15
N ASN A 56 -18.23 -12.95 -15.05
CA ASN A 56 -19.11 -12.39 -14.01
C ASN A 56 -18.49 -12.62 -12.62
N PRO A 57 -17.50 -11.80 -12.20
CA PRO A 57 -16.99 -11.86 -10.84
C PRO A 57 -18.10 -11.49 -9.85
N SER A 58 -18.05 -12.02 -8.62
CA SER A 58 -19.02 -11.67 -7.56
C SER A 58 -19.14 -10.17 -7.31
N GLU A 59 -18.08 -9.43 -7.59
CA GLU A 59 -17.91 -8.00 -7.43
C GLU A 59 -18.60 -7.17 -8.52
N SER A 60 -19.00 -7.80 -9.63
CA SER A 60 -19.78 -7.15 -10.69
C SER A 60 -21.10 -6.57 -10.17
N GLY A 61 -21.69 -7.18 -9.15
CA GLY A 61 -22.91 -6.67 -8.49
C GLY A 61 -22.71 -5.38 -7.71
N TYR A 62 -21.47 -4.95 -7.46
CA TYR A 62 -21.17 -3.68 -6.78
C TYR A 62 -20.91 -2.53 -7.75
N TYR A 63 -20.71 -2.80 -9.04
CA TYR A 63 -20.38 -1.81 -10.05
C TYR A 63 -21.64 -1.35 -10.80
N GLY A 64 -22.03 -0.08 -10.62
CA GLY A 64 -23.25 0.50 -11.22
C GLY A 64 -23.08 1.04 -12.66
N GLY A 65 -21.88 1.01 -13.23
CA GLY A 65 -21.57 1.58 -14.54
C GLY A 65 -21.06 3.03 -14.52
N VAL A 66 -20.62 3.53 -15.67
CA VAL A 66 -20.01 4.88 -15.81
C VAL A 66 -21.01 6.03 -15.69
N THR A 67 -22.31 5.73 -15.75
CA THR A 67 -23.41 6.69 -15.61
C THR A 67 -24.09 6.63 -14.24
N SER A 68 -23.74 5.68 -13.38
CA SER A 68 -24.31 5.61 -12.03
C SER A 68 -23.67 6.68 -11.14
N GLY A 69 -24.45 7.67 -10.72
CA GLY A 69 -24.00 8.72 -9.80
C GLY A 69 -23.73 8.26 -8.37
N ALA A 70 -24.16 7.06 -7.99
CA ALA A 70 -23.91 6.45 -6.68
C ALA A 70 -23.71 4.92 -6.80
N ALA A 71 -22.77 4.38 -6.03
CA ALA A 71 -22.46 2.95 -6.00
C ALA A 71 -23.40 2.20 -5.03
N SER A 72 -24.70 2.20 -5.34
CA SER A 72 -25.76 1.67 -4.47
C SER A 72 -25.55 0.21 -4.04
N GLY A 73 -24.91 -0.62 -4.89
CA GLY A 73 -24.53 -1.98 -4.54
C GLY A 73 -23.47 -2.04 -3.43
N LEU A 74 -22.47 -1.16 -3.49
CA LEU A 74 -21.40 -1.08 -2.49
C LEU A 74 -21.92 -0.47 -1.18
N GLU A 75 -22.78 0.55 -1.26
CA GLU A 75 -23.43 1.18 -0.11
C GLU A 75 -24.33 0.18 0.65
N ASN A 76 -25.15 -0.59 -0.07
CA ASN A 76 -25.99 -1.62 0.54
C ASN A 76 -25.16 -2.76 1.17
N ALA A 77 -24.06 -3.16 0.52
CA ALA A 77 -23.14 -4.15 1.09
C ALA A 77 -22.45 -3.63 2.36
N GLY A 78 -22.01 -2.37 2.35
CA GLY A 78 -21.45 -1.69 3.51
C GLY A 78 -22.44 -1.60 4.68
N MET A 79 -23.69 -1.22 4.40
CA MET A 79 -24.75 -1.15 5.41
C MET A 79 -25.08 -2.54 5.98
N LYS A 80 -25.12 -3.57 5.13
CA LYS A 80 -25.34 -4.96 5.57
C LYS A 80 -24.17 -5.48 6.40
N ALA A 81 -22.94 -5.11 6.08
CA ALA A 81 -21.78 -5.43 6.90
C ALA A 81 -21.81 -4.69 8.25
N MET A 82 -22.16 -3.40 8.25
CA MET A 82 -22.23 -2.57 9.46
C MET A 82 -23.37 -2.97 10.42
N THR A 83 -24.45 -3.58 9.91
CA THR A 83 -25.56 -4.07 10.74
C THR A 83 -25.46 -5.57 11.05
N GLY A 84 -24.83 -6.35 10.18
CA GLY A 84 -24.79 -7.81 10.26
C GLY A 84 -23.54 -8.38 10.95
N THR A 85 -22.40 -7.69 10.91
CA THR A 85 -21.14 -8.19 11.50
C THR A 85 -21.03 -7.86 12.99
N ASP A 86 -20.26 -8.67 13.71
CA ASP A 86 -20.01 -8.48 15.13
C ASP A 86 -19.31 -7.15 15.43
N ALA A 87 -18.42 -6.68 14.55
CA ALA A 87 -17.78 -5.38 14.64
C ALA A 87 -18.80 -4.22 14.49
N GLY A 88 -19.72 -4.34 13.54
CA GLY A 88 -20.78 -3.36 13.31
C GLY A 88 -21.79 -3.29 14.47
N LYS A 89 -22.19 -4.45 15.00
CA LYS A 89 -23.01 -4.56 16.22
C LYS A 89 -22.31 -3.96 17.43
N THR A 90 -21.03 -4.26 17.63
CA THR A 90 -20.23 -3.71 18.74
C THR A 90 -20.15 -2.19 18.66
N THR A 91 -19.91 -1.63 17.47
CA THR A 91 -19.87 -0.18 17.27
C THR A 91 -21.21 0.47 17.61
N THR A 92 -22.31 -0.13 17.16
CA THR A 92 -23.67 0.34 17.46
C THR A 92 -24.00 0.24 18.95
N GLU A 93 -23.58 -0.84 19.62
CA GLU A 93 -23.77 -1.04 21.07
C GLU A 93 -22.95 -0.06 21.90
N VAL A 94 -21.71 0.25 21.51
CA VAL A 94 -20.88 1.26 22.18
C VAL A 94 -21.55 2.63 22.10
N MET A 95 -22.12 2.99 20.94
CA MET A 95 -22.81 4.26 20.79
C MET A 95 -24.12 4.33 21.57
N LYS A 96 -24.89 3.23 21.62
CA LYS A 96 -26.15 3.15 22.39
C LYS A 96 -25.93 3.13 23.90
N ASN A 97 -24.87 2.45 24.36
CA ASN A 97 -24.57 2.27 25.78
C ASN A 97 -23.50 3.25 26.29
N ARG A 98 -23.15 4.26 25.48
CA ARG A 98 -22.25 5.34 25.89
C ARG A 98 -22.89 6.04 27.10
N PRO A 99 -22.17 6.17 28.23
CA PRO A 99 -22.67 6.94 29.35
C PRO A 99 -23.07 8.35 28.89
N PRO A 100 -24.18 8.91 29.39
CA PRO A 100 -24.50 10.31 29.13
C PRO A 100 -23.31 11.16 29.55
N ASP A 101 -22.97 12.18 28.74
CA ASP A 101 -21.94 13.13 29.11
C ASP A 101 -22.28 13.72 30.46
N LYS A 102 -21.41 13.49 31.44
CA LYS A 102 -21.57 14.12 32.75
C LYS A 102 -21.27 15.60 32.56
N LEU A 103 -22.28 16.44 32.80
CA LEU A 103 -22.06 17.86 33.01
C LEU A 103 -21.08 18.00 34.17
N ASP A 104 -19.89 18.48 33.86
CA ASP A 104 -18.88 18.80 34.85
C ASP A 104 -19.35 20.03 35.64
N LEU A 105 -19.90 19.80 36.83
CA LEU A 105 -20.39 20.85 37.72
C LEU A 105 -19.26 21.72 38.28
N ASP A 106 -18.00 21.28 38.18
CA ASP A 106 -16.82 22.05 38.58
C ASP A 106 -16.31 22.95 37.43
N ALA A 107 -16.96 22.90 36.26
CA ALA A 107 -16.59 23.73 35.14
C ALA A 107 -16.71 25.22 35.51
N PRO A 108 -15.70 26.05 35.17
CA PRO A 108 -15.61 27.44 35.65
C PRO A 108 -16.80 28.33 35.23
N PHE A 109 -17.53 27.96 34.18
CA PHE A 109 -18.75 28.67 33.75
C PHE A 109 -20.01 28.32 34.56
N LEU A 110 -20.06 27.16 35.24
CA LEU A 110 -21.17 26.79 36.14
C LEU A 110 -20.96 27.30 37.57
N LYS A 111 -19.70 27.55 37.94
CA LYS A 111 -19.30 27.99 39.28
C LYS A 111 -20.05 29.24 39.76
N ALA A 112 -20.23 30.23 38.89
CA ALA A 112 -20.96 31.45 39.26
C ALA A 112 -22.44 31.19 39.59
N GLY A 113 -23.11 30.28 38.88
CA GLY A 113 -24.51 29.92 39.15
C GLY A 113 -24.68 29.07 40.41
N LEU A 114 -23.74 28.15 40.66
CA LEU A 114 -23.72 27.32 41.86
C LEU A 114 -23.40 28.15 43.12
N ASP A 115 -22.42 29.06 43.05
CA ASP A 115 -22.10 30.00 44.12
C ASP A 115 -23.28 30.92 44.44
N MET A 116 -24.07 31.32 43.43
CA MET A 116 -25.25 32.18 43.63
C MET A 116 -26.41 31.42 44.29
N ARG A 117 -26.56 30.12 44.02
CA ARG A 117 -27.50 29.24 44.71
C ARG A 117 -27.09 29.04 46.17
N ASP A 118 -25.82 28.74 46.42
CA ASP A 118 -25.33 28.45 47.76
C ASP A 118 -25.28 29.70 48.64
N LYS A 119 -25.15 30.90 48.03
CA LYS A 119 -25.28 32.20 48.70
C LYS A 119 -26.72 32.73 48.74
N ALA A 120 -27.69 32.05 48.15
CA ALA A 120 -29.07 32.54 48.13
C ALA A 120 -29.64 32.70 49.54
N GLU A 121 -29.30 31.81 50.48
CA GLU A 121 -29.68 31.93 51.90
C GLU A 121 -28.98 33.08 52.64
N SER A 122 -27.76 33.46 52.25
CA SER A 122 -27.02 34.55 52.91
C SER A 122 -27.28 35.93 52.30
N GLU A 123 -27.58 35.98 51.00
CA GLU A 123 -27.85 37.22 50.23
C GLU A 123 -29.35 37.55 50.18
N SER A 124 -30.25 36.59 50.45
CA SER A 124 -31.62 36.89 50.90
C SER A 124 -31.57 37.37 52.34
N GLY A 125 -30.92 38.51 52.57
CA GLY A 125 -30.75 39.09 53.90
C GLY A 125 -32.08 39.05 54.64
N HIS A 126 -32.06 38.48 55.86
CA HIS A 126 -33.12 38.53 56.87
C HIS A 126 -34.44 39.10 56.35
N ILE A 127 -35.19 38.31 55.59
CA ILE A 127 -36.62 38.57 55.49
C ILE A 127 -37.16 38.09 56.84
N THR A 128 -37.14 38.99 57.81
CA THR A 128 -37.93 38.88 59.03
C THR A 128 -39.40 39.00 58.62
N VAL A 129 -39.97 37.93 58.07
CA VAL A 129 -41.40 37.71 58.23
C VAL A 129 -41.54 37.27 59.69
N PRO A 130 -42.23 38.04 60.56
CA PRO A 130 -42.45 37.61 61.93
C PRO A 130 -43.24 36.30 61.88
N CYS A 131 -42.60 35.20 62.28
CA CYS A 131 -43.30 33.96 62.55
C CYS A 131 -44.22 34.22 63.73
N GLN A 132 -45.49 34.52 63.44
CA GLN A 132 -46.55 34.52 64.42
C GLN A 132 -47.07 33.09 64.51
N ASP A 133 -47.18 32.54 65.72
CA ASP A 133 -47.78 31.24 65.94
C ASP A 133 -49.24 31.27 65.46
N VAL A 134 -49.52 30.54 64.39
CA VAL A 134 -50.89 30.23 63.97
C VAL A 134 -51.09 28.75 64.26
N THR A 135 -52.10 28.42 65.08
CA THR A 135 -52.60 27.06 65.23
C THR A 135 -53.10 26.58 63.87
N VAL A 136 -52.30 25.77 63.21
CA VAL A 136 -52.70 25.05 61.99
C VAL A 136 -53.04 23.63 62.43
N ASP A 137 -54.29 23.22 62.24
CA ASP A 137 -54.68 21.81 62.32
C ASP A 137 -53.92 21.04 61.24
N LYS A 138 -52.77 20.48 61.61
CA LYS A 138 -52.00 19.61 60.73
C LYS A 138 -52.67 18.24 60.74
N THR A 139 -53.41 17.92 59.68
CA THR A 139 -53.69 16.54 59.33
C THR A 139 -52.37 15.88 58.94
N GLU A 140 -51.84 15.07 59.84
CA GLU A 140 -50.66 14.25 59.59
C GLU A 140 -51.06 13.14 58.60
N ILE A 141 -50.80 13.35 57.31
CA ILE A 141 -50.90 12.28 56.32
C ILE A 141 -49.58 11.51 56.39
N THR A 142 -49.57 10.40 57.12
CA THR A 142 -48.48 9.42 57.08
C THR A 142 -48.49 8.68 55.74
N THR A 143 -47.73 9.18 54.77
CA THR A 143 -47.44 8.45 53.53
C THR A 143 -46.39 7.38 53.79
N HIS A 144 -46.83 6.13 53.93
CA HIS A 144 -45.94 4.98 53.84
C HIS A 144 -45.54 4.77 52.37
N GLN A 145 -44.37 5.26 51.96
CA GLN A 145 -43.73 4.78 50.74
C GLN A 145 -42.92 3.54 51.09
N CYS A 146 -43.31 2.39 50.52
CA CYS A 146 -42.42 1.23 50.47
C CYS A 146 -41.24 1.59 49.57
N GLU A 147 -40.07 1.85 50.15
CA GLU A 147 -38.83 1.79 49.40
C GLU A 147 -38.68 0.36 48.87
N ARG A 148 -38.96 0.20 47.58
CA ARG A 148 -38.55 -0.99 46.85
C ARG A 148 -37.04 -1.00 46.95
N VAL A 149 -36.48 -1.95 47.70
CA VAL A 149 -35.05 -2.28 47.69
C VAL A 149 -34.58 -2.18 46.23
N PRO A 150 -33.59 -1.32 45.91
CA PRO A 150 -33.13 -1.23 44.53
C PRO A 150 -32.73 -2.64 44.14
N ALA A 151 -33.35 -3.17 43.09
CA ALA A 151 -33.00 -4.47 42.56
C ALA A 151 -31.48 -4.51 42.49
N ALA A 152 -30.84 -5.41 43.24
CA ALA A 152 -29.40 -5.58 43.19
C ALA A 152 -29.07 -5.92 41.74
N SER A 153 -28.72 -4.91 40.95
CA SER A 153 -28.25 -5.10 39.61
C SER A 153 -26.89 -5.73 39.80
N LEU A 154 -26.82 -7.05 39.69
CA LEU A 154 -25.59 -7.77 39.45
C LEU A 154 -25.07 -7.24 38.11
N ALA A 155 -24.33 -6.14 38.19
CA ALA A 155 -23.66 -5.54 37.05
C ALA A 155 -22.53 -6.49 36.70
N CYS A 156 -22.78 -7.41 35.78
CA CYS A 156 -21.73 -8.21 35.15
C CYS A 156 -20.77 -7.22 34.46
N THR A 157 -19.70 -6.86 35.15
CA THR A 157 -18.65 -6.02 34.57
C THR A 157 -17.85 -6.90 33.61
N ARG A 158 -17.97 -6.60 32.31
CA ARG A 158 -17.21 -7.28 31.26
C ARG A 158 -15.94 -6.46 31.00
N THR A 159 -14.80 -6.94 31.47
CA THR A 159 -13.52 -6.28 31.23
C THR A 159 -12.94 -6.78 29.90
N ALA A 160 -12.77 -5.87 28.93
CA ALA A 160 -11.97 -6.14 27.74
C ALA A 160 -10.49 -6.06 28.12
N LYS A 161 -9.75 -7.13 27.86
CA LYS A 161 -8.29 -7.13 27.91
C LYS A 161 -7.78 -7.07 26.48
N ILE A 162 -7.04 -6.01 26.15
CA ILE A 162 -6.33 -5.92 24.87
C ILE A 162 -5.05 -6.74 25.01
N THR A 163 -4.99 -7.84 24.27
CA THR A 163 -3.81 -8.69 24.15
C THR A 163 -3.17 -8.44 22.78
N TRP A 164 -1.86 -8.58 22.71
CA TRP A 164 -1.10 -8.43 21.46
C TRP A 164 -0.62 -9.81 21.05
N GLU A 165 -0.95 -10.22 19.83
CA GLU A 165 -0.45 -11.44 19.22
C GLU A 165 0.51 -11.11 18.07
N GLU A 166 1.57 -11.88 17.92
CA GLU A 166 2.45 -11.78 16.77
C GLU A 166 1.84 -12.58 15.61
N VAL A 167 1.41 -11.89 14.55
CA VAL A 167 0.97 -12.54 13.30
C VAL A 167 2.02 -12.39 12.22
N GLU A 168 2.04 -13.35 11.31
CA GLU A 168 2.87 -13.30 10.11
C GLU A 168 2.40 -12.16 9.20
N GLY A 169 3.29 -11.21 8.94
CA GLY A 169 3.13 -10.13 7.99
C GLY A 169 4.25 -10.14 6.96
N TRP A 170 4.18 -9.16 6.06
CA TRP A 170 5.15 -8.99 4.99
C TRP A 170 5.62 -7.54 4.95
N ASP A 171 6.93 -7.37 4.86
CA ASP A 171 7.58 -6.07 4.77
C ASP A 171 8.46 -6.01 3.52
N THR A 172 8.50 -4.86 2.88
CA THR A 172 9.31 -4.65 1.69
C THR A 172 10.59 -3.93 2.07
N ARG A 173 11.73 -4.61 1.87
CA ARG A 173 13.05 -4.08 2.22
C ARG A 173 13.92 -3.90 0.99
N THR A 174 14.60 -2.77 0.93
CA THR A 174 15.61 -2.50 -0.10
C THR A 174 16.98 -2.96 0.39
N VAL A 175 17.66 -3.73 -0.43
CA VAL A 175 18.99 -4.26 -0.16
C VAL A 175 19.93 -3.87 -1.29
N THR A 176 21.12 -3.40 -0.93
CA THR A 176 22.17 -3.07 -1.88
C THR A 176 23.39 -3.95 -1.64
N ILE A 177 23.80 -4.67 -2.68
CA ILE A 177 25.05 -5.41 -2.73
C ILE A 177 26.12 -4.52 -3.34
N LEU A 178 27.14 -4.25 -2.56
CA LEU A 178 28.24 -3.36 -2.90
C LEU A 178 29.33 -4.08 -3.72
N PRO A 179 30.16 -3.35 -4.47
CA PRO A 179 31.17 -3.94 -5.35
C PRO A 179 32.12 -4.94 -4.69
N HIS A 180 32.50 -4.69 -3.43
CA HIS A 180 33.43 -5.55 -2.69
C HIS A 180 32.81 -6.87 -2.20
N GLN A 181 31.48 -7.00 -2.26
CA GLN A 181 30.77 -8.22 -1.85
C GLN A 181 30.65 -9.23 -3.00
N PHE A 182 31.00 -8.82 -4.24
CA PHE A 182 31.02 -9.71 -5.39
C PHE A 182 32.35 -10.46 -5.49
N VAL A 183 32.25 -11.76 -5.70
CA VAL A 183 33.37 -12.65 -5.99
C VAL A 183 33.30 -13.05 -7.45
N PHE A 184 34.38 -12.81 -8.20
CA PHE A 184 34.46 -13.16 -9.61
C PHE A 184 35.30 -14.42 -9.78
N ARG A 185 34.78 -15.40 -10.53
CA ARG A 185 35.46 -16.66 -10.83
C ARG A 185 35.61 -16.83 -12.33
N LYS A 186 36.75 -17.38 -12.75
CA LYS A 186 37.01 -17.80 -14.13
C LYS A 186 36.85 -19.32 -14.23
N GLY A 187 36.33 -19.78 -15.36
CA GLY A 187 36.31 -21.19 -15.72
C GLY A 187 36.52 -21.43 -17.22
N GLY A 188 36.67 -22.69 -17.60
CA GLY A 188 36.89 -23.13 -18.98
C GLY A 188 38.36 -23.21 -19.39
N SER A 189 38.59 -23.18 -20.70
CA SER A 189 39.90 -23.33 -21.36
C SER A 189 40.33 -22.04 -22.07
N SER A 190 41.54 -22.02 -22.62
CA SER A 190 42.05 -20.84 -23.36
C SER A 190 41.19 -20.45 -24.58
N ARG A 191 40.55 -21.44 -25.22
CA ARG A 191 39.70 -21.22 -26.41
C ARG A 191 38.21 -21.11 -26.11
N ASN A 192 37.77 -21.62 -24.97
CA ASN A 192 36.39 -21.57 -24.51
C ASN A 192 36.39 -21.24 -23.01
N SER A 193 36.32 -19.96 -22.68
CA SER A 193 36.38 -19.47 -21.31
C SER A 193 35.09 -18.77 -20.92
N TYR A 194 34.82 -18.76 -19.63
CA TYR A 194 33.71 -18.01 -19.05
C TYR A 194 34.13 -17.41 -17.72
N PHE A 195 33.38 -16.41 -17.27
CA PHE A 195 33.42 -16.00 -15.88
C PHE A 195 32.02 -16.03 -15.27
N THR A 196 31.97 -16.15 -13.96
CA THR A 196 30.77 -15.99 -13.14
C THR A 196 31.06 -14.96 -12.05
N PHE A 197 30.00 -14.34 -11.54
CA PHE A 197 30.09 -13.55 -10.32
C PHE A 197 29.10 -14.09 -9.29
N GLU A 198 29.50 -14.03 -8.04
CA GLU A 198 28.78 -14.58 -6.90
C GLU A 198 28.69 -13.53 -5.80
N PHE A 199 27.58 -13.51 -5.07
CA PHE A 199 27.45 -12.75 -3.83
C PHE A 199 26.66 -13.57 -2.81
N ARG A 200 26.77 -13.23 -1.53
CA ARG A 200 25.93 -13.84 -0.49
C ARG A 200 24.72 -12.96 -0.24
N SER A 201 23.52 -13.54 -0.27
CA SER A 201 22.31 -12.78 0.05
C SER A 201 22.33 -12.35 1.52
N PRO A 202 22.15 -11.06 1.85
CA PRO A 202 22.15 -10.60 3.23
C PRO A 202 20.81 -10.81 3.94
N ILE A 203 19.74 -11.18 3.21
CA ILE A 203 18.41 -11.41 3.77
C ILE A 203 17.72 -12.61 3.11
N SER A 204 16.70 -13.12 3.79
CA SER A 204 15.76 -14.12 3.25
C SER A 204 14.47 -13.44 2.79
N GLY A 205 13.95 -13.80 1.62
CA GLY A 205 12.71 -13.24 1.10
C GLY A 205 12.52 -13.47 -0.39
N VAL A 206 11.47 -12.89 -0.98
CA VAL A 206 11.18 -13.01 -2.41
C VAL A 206 11.45 -11.68 -3.10
N ILE A 207 12.28 -11.69 -4.15
CA ILE A 207 12.60 -10.48 -4.90
C ILE A 207 11.33 -9.97 -5.61
N GLN A 208 11.05 -8.67 -5.43
CA GLN A 208 10.00 -7.94 -6.13
C GLN A 208 10.55 -7.30 -7.40
N THR A 209 11.64 -6.54 -7.26
CA THR A 209 12.33 -5.85 -8.36
C THR A 209 13.84 -5.79 -8.09
N GLY A 210 14.62 -5.56 -9.13
CA GLY A 210 16.08 -5.42 -8.99
C GLY A 210 16.71 -4.61 -10.11
N THR A 211 17.79 -3.91 -9.80
CA THR A 211 18.61 -3.16 -10.75
C THR A 211 20.08 -3.50 -10.56
N LEU A 212 20.77 -3.82 -11.66
CA LEU A 212 22.21 -4.05 -11.68
C LEU A 212 22.88 -2.85 -12.36
N ASN A 213 23.68 -2.12 -11.60
CA ASN A 213 24.53 -1.07 -12.12
C ASN A 213 25.92 -1.66 -12.46
N ILE A 214 26.28 -1.57 -13.73
CA ILE A 214 27.60 -1.92 -14.25
C ILE A 214 28.32 -0.59 -14.48
N TRP A 215 29.43 -0.38 -13.79
CA TRP A 215 30.28 0.79 -14.00
C TRP A 215 31.65 0.38 -14.48
N VAL A 216 32.20 1.13 -15.43
CA VAL A 216 33.51 0.92 -16.06
C VAL A 216 34.21 2.27 -16.14
N GLN A 217 35.43 2.35 -15.63
CA GLN A 217 36.20 3.59 -15.59
C GLN A 217 36.55 4.11 -16.99
N ASP A 218 37.10 3.24 -17.85
CA ASP A 218 37.54 3.59 -19.22
C ASP A 218 37.29 2.44 -20.22
N GLY A 219 36.92 2.74 -21.46
CA GLY A 219 36.78 1.73 -22.52
C GLY A 219 35.59 0.78 -22.33
N THR A 220 35.75 -0.50 -22.72
CA THR A 220 34.65 -1.49 -22.77
C THR A 220 35.00 -2.82 -22.11
N LEU A 221 33.99 -3.66 -21.83
CA LEU A 221 34.09 -5.00 -21.24
C LEU A 221 33.93 -6.15 -22.26
N PHE A 222 34.33 -5.92 -23.52
CA PHE A 222 34.38 -6.95 -24.59
C PHE A 222 33.05 -7.65 -24.91
N ASN A 223 31.91 -7.07 -24.53
CA ASN A 223 30.55 -7.49 -24.90
C ASN A 223 30.23 -8.96 -24.57
N ARG A 224 30.65 -9.42 -23.38
CA ARG A 224 30.27 -10.75 -22.88
C ARG A 224 28.81 -10.76 -22.48
N THR A 225 28.06 -11.72 -23.01
CA THR A 225 26.64 -11.92 -22.70
C THR A 225 26.47 -13.13 -21.79
N GLY A 226 25.57 -13.03 -20.83
CA GLY A 226 25.21 -14.12 -19.93
C GLY A 226 23.88 -13.82 -19.25
N GLU A 227 23.44 -14.75 -18.42
CA GLU A 227 22.18 -14.61 -17.68
C GLU A 227 22.43 -14.33 -16.20
N PHE A 228 21.63 -13.45 -15.63
CA PHE A 228 21.59 -13.19 -14.20
C PHE A 228 20.16 -12.85 -13.79
N MET A 229 19.64 -13.55 -12.79
CA MET A 229 18.27 -13.33 -12.27
C MET A 229 17.22 -13.21 -13.39
N LYS A 230 17.14 -14.23 -14.25
CA LYS A 230 16.22 -14.31 -15.41
C LYS A 230 16.37 -13.17 -16.42
N SER A 231 17.51 -12.48 -16.42
CA SER A 231 17.78 -11.33 -17.29
C SER A 231 19.04 -11.57 -18.11
N SER A 232 18.98 -11.28 -19.40
CA SER A 232 20.18 -11.26 -20.25
C SER A 232 20.98 -9.99 -20.00
N ILE A 233 22.23 -10.15 -19.58
CA ILE A 233 23.16 -9.07 -19.25
C ILE A 233 24.28 -9.05 -20.27
N LYS A 234 24.62 -7.86 -20.77
CA LYS A 234 25.74 -7.63 -21.67
C LYS A 234 26.77 -6.74 -21.00
N PHE A 235 27.96 -7.26 -20.78
CA PHE A 235 29.09 -6.49 -20.28
C PHE A 235 29.78 -5.78 -21.43
N TRP A 236 29.27 -4.61 -21.82
CA TRP A 236 29.89 -3.79 -22.87
C TRP A 236 30.45 -2.48 -22.32
N LYS A 237 29.61 -1.67 -21.70
CA LYS A 237 29.95 -0.34 -21.15
C LYS A 237 29.22 -0.12 -19.84
N SER A 238 29.41 1.04 -19.23
CA SER A 238 28.62 1.44 -18.07
C SER A 238 27.13 1.49 -18.43
N GLU A 239 26.31 0.76 -17.69
CA GLU A 239 24.87 0.64 -17.91
C GLU A 239 24.17 0.26 -16.60
N ILE A 240 22.99 0.84 -16.37
CA ILE A 240 22.07 0.39 -15.33
C ILE A 240 21.00 -0.48 -15.99
N LYS A 241 20.92 -1.73 -15.58
CA LYS A 241 20.00 -2.73 -16.12
C LYS A 241 18.95 -3.11 -15.10
N THR A 242 17.68 -2.93 -15.45
CA THR A 242 16.56 -3.50 -14.68
C THR A 242 16.50 -5.01 -14.91
N LEU A 243 16.33 -5.76 -13.82
CA LEU A 243 16.30 -7.21 -13.80
C LEU A 243 14.86 -7.74 -13.72
N ASN A 244 14.58 -8.81 -14.44
CA ASN A 244 13.36 -9.63 -14.36
C ASN A 244 13.43 -10.62 -13.17
N ALA A 245 13.93 -10.15 -12.03
CA ALA A 245 14.22 -10.98 -10.87
C ALA A 245 12.98 -11.34 -10.02
N HIS A 246 11.78 -10.90 -10.44
CA HIS A 246 10.55 -11.11 -9.68
C HIS A 246 10.29 -12.59 -9.39
N GLY A 247 9.90 -12.88 -8.14
CA GLY A 247 9.57 -14.22 -7.68
C GLY A 247 10.78 -15.12 -7.38
N ILE A 248 12.03 -14.64 -7.51
CA ILE A 248 13.21 -15.40 -7.08
C ILE A 248 13.26 -15.36 -5.55
N ALA A 249 13.29 -16.54 -4.92
CA ALA A 249 13.49 -16.67 -3.49
C ALA A 249 14.98 -16.54 -3.14
N LEU A 250 15.30 -15.66 -2.20
CA LEU A 250 16.59 -15.51 -1.57
C LEU A 250 16.56 -16.15 -0.19
N GLN A 251 17.68 -16.78 0.17
CA GLN A 251 17.94 -17.26 1.53
C GLN A 251 19.15 -16.54 2.08
N GLU A 252 19.05 -16.08 3.33
CA GLU A 252 20.13 -15.38 4.00
C GLU A 252 21.42 -16.21 4.04
N ASN A 253 22.54 -15.55 3.79
CA ASN A 253 23.90 -16.09 3.74
C ASN A 253 24.15 -17.17 2.66
N THR A 254 23.17 -17.45 1.80
CA THR A 254 23.34 -18.35 0.66
C THR A 254 24.05 -17.66 -0.51
N VAL A 255 24.85 -18.42 -1.24
CA VAL A 255 25.56 -17.93 -2.43
C VAL A 255 24.59 -17.88 -3.59
N VAL A 256 24.45 -16.69 -4.17
CA VAL A 256 23.73 -16.46 -5.42
C VAL A 256 24.76 -16.23 -6.52
N SER A 257 24.77 -17.12 -7.50
CA SER A 257 25.67 -17.04 -8.66
C SER A 257 24.94 -16.53 -9.89
N SER A 258 25.68 -15.81 -10.73
CA SER A 258 25.29 -15.61 -12.12
C SER A 258 25.38 -16.89 -12.93
N GLY A 259 24.72 -16.89 -14.10
CA GLY A 259 25.04 -17.80 -15.18
C GLY A 259 26.42 -17.51 -15.75
N GLN A 260 26.86 -18.34 -16.68
CA GLN A 260 28.17 -18.23 -17.32
C GLN A 260 28.18 -17.12 -18.37
N PHE A 261 29.13 -16.19 -18.25
CA PHE A 261 29.44 -15.20 -19.28
C PHE A 261 30.50 -15.77 -20.20
N SER A 262 30.05 -16.55 -21.18
CA SER A 262 30.90 -17.41 -22.00
C SER A 262 31.49 -16.72 -23.22
N GLY A 263 32.55 -17.32 -23.73
CA GLY A 263 33.32 -16.83 -24.83
C GLY A 263 34.12 -17.88 -25.54
N SER A 264 34.08 -17.85 -26.87
CA SER A 264 34.86 -18.74 -27.71
C SER A 264 35.84 -17.98 -28.60
N GLY A 265 36.91 -18.65 -29.01
CA GLY A 265 37.92 -18.12 -29.93
C GLY A 265 39.34 -18.11 -29.37
N ALA A 266 40.32 -17.84 -30.23
CA ALA A 266 41.75 -17.90 -29.88
C ALA A 266 42.15 -16.99 -28.71
N TRP A 267 41.40 -15.92 -28.47
CA TRP A 267 41.65 -14.93 -27.42
C TRP A 267 40.67 -15.01 -26.25
N ALA A 268 39.79 -16.01 -26.22
CA ALA A 268 38.71 -16.08 -25.23
C ALA A 268 39.24 -16.03 -23.80
N GLY A 269 40.21 -16.89 -23.47
CA GLY A 269 40.81 -16.96 -22.14
C GLY A 269 41.43 -15.64 -21.70
N LYS A 270 42.21 -15.00 -22.58
CA LYS A 270 42.85 -13.70 -22.33
C LYS A 270 41.83 -12.57 -22.12
N ILE A 271 40.73 -12.58 -22.89
CA ILE A 271 39.64 -11.61 -22.72
C ILE A 271 38.96 -11.82 -21.35
N THR A 272 38.71 -13.08 -20.97
CA THR A 272 38.14 -13.39 -19.65
C THR A 272 39.06 -12.94 -18.52
N ASP A 273 40.37 -13.16 -18.64
CA ASP A 273 41.36 -12.66 -17.67
C ASP A 273 41.36 -11.13 -17.57
N ALA A 274 41.28 -10.44 -18.70
CA ALA A 274 41.19 -8.98 -18.73
C ALA A 274 39.93 -8.48 -18.02
N ILE A 275 38.76 -9.08 -18.29
CA ILE A 275 37.49 -8.69 -17.65
C ILE A 275 37.55 -8.91 -16.13
N VAL A 276 37.94 -10.12 -15.70
CA VAL A 276 38.03 -10.46 -14.27
C VAL A 276 39.05 -9.57 -13.56
N GLY A 277 40.20 -9.32 -14.20
CA GLY A 277 41.23 -8.43 -13.68
C GLY A 277 40.73 -6.98 -13.50
N ARG A 278 39.85 -6.47 -14.36
CA ARG A 278 39.26 -5.14 -14.19
C ARG A 278 38.30 -5.07 -13.00
N PHE A 279 37.53 -6.12 -12.75
CA PHE A 279 36.68 -6.20 -11.56
C PHE A 279 37.50 -6.31 -10.26
N GLN A 280 38.53 -7.15 -10.27
CA GLN A 280 39.45 -7.29 -9.12
C GLN A 280 40.25 -6.01 -8.86
N GLY A 281 40.68 -5.32 -9.92
CA GLY A 281 41.38 -4.04 -9.87
C GLY A 281 40.47 -2.81 -9.68
N ARG A 282 39.15 -3.00 -9.54
CA ARG A 282 38.13 -1.95 -9.35
C ARG A 282 37.99 -0.92 -10.49
N SER A 283 38.62 -1.15 -11.63
CA SER A 283 38.37 -0.35 -12.86
C SER A 283 37.04 -0.71 -13.54
N ALA A 284 36.37 -1.76 -13.07
CA ALA A 284 34.97 -2.04 -13.33
C ALA A 284 34.30 -2.50 -12.01
N THR A 285 33.06 -2.12 -11.77
CA THR A 285 32.33 -2.46 -10.54
C THR A 285 30.88 -2.84 -10.82
N LEU A 286 30.34 -3.71 -9.97
CA LEU A 286 28.94 -4.08 -9.94
C LEU A 286 28.28 -3.56 -8.66
N THR A 287 27.13 -2.92 -8.79
CA THR A 287 26.27 -2.60 -7.66
C THR A 287 24.88 -3.13 -7.96
N LEU A 288 24.36 -3.97 -7.09
CA LEU A 288 23.04 -4.58 -7.26
C LEU A 288 22.10 -4.04 -6.19
N THR A 289 20.98 -3.45 -6.60
CA THR A 289 19.92 -3.02 -5.69
C THR A 289 18.70 -3.89 -5.91
N LEU A 290 18.20 -4.51 -4.85
CA LEU A 290 17.04 -5.40 -4.86
C LEU A 290 15.99 -4.87 -3.90
N THR A 291 14.74 -4.96 -4.30
CA THR A 291 13.59 -4.79 -3.42
C THR A 291 13.04 -6.18 -3.12
N VAL A 292 13.02 -6.56 -1.85
CA VAL A 292 12.72 -7.93 -1.40
C VAL A 292 11.56 -7.90 -0.42
N LEU A 293 10.59 -8.78 -0.63
CA LEU A 293 9.49 -9.03 0.29
C LEU A 293 9.94 -10.05 1.35
N VAL A 294 9.99 -9.62 2.59
CA VAL A 294 10.49 -10.39 3.74
C VAL A 294 9.32 -10.71 4.67
N LYS A 295 9.28 -11.93 5.20
CA LYS A 295 8.33 -12.29 6.27
C LYS A 295 8.74 -11.60 7.56
N THR A 296 7.83 -10.87 8.17
CA THR A 296 8.04 -10.21 9.44
C THR A 296 6.92 -10.55 10.40
N LYS A 297 7.20 -10.55 11.69
CA LYS A 297 6.16 -10.64 12.70
C LYS A 297 5.60 -9.25 12.95
N VAL A 298 4.30 -9.08 12.71
CA VAL A 298 3.60 -7.82 12.92
C VAL A 298 2.67 -7.99 14.12
N PRO A 299 2.66 -7.06 15.08
CA PRO A 299 1.73 -7.13 16.20
C PRO A 299 0.29 -6.92 15.71
N SER A 300 -0.58 -7.88 15.97
CA SER A 300 -2.03 -7.78 15.80
C SER A 300 -2.71 -7.67 17.16
N GLN A 301 -3.76 -6.86 17.22
CA GLN A 301 -4.55 -6.67 18.42
C GLN A 301 -5.61 -7.77 18.52
N LYS A 302 -5.63 -8.46 19.65
CA LYS A 302 -6.67 -9.43 20.00
C LYS A 302 -7.40 -8.97 21.26
N ILE A 303 -8.71 -8.82 21.16
CA ILE A 303 -9.56 -8.44 22.30
C ILE A 303 -10.06 -9.72 22.96
N GLU A 304 -9.66 -9.95 24.21
CA GLU A 304 -10.15 -11.05 25.02
C GLU A 304 -11.07 -10.51 26.11
N TRP A 305 -12.25 -11.11 26.25
CA TRP A 305 -13.22 -10.73 27.26
C TRP A 305 -13.08 -11.63 28.49
N VAL A 306 -12.80 -11.03 29.63
CA VAL A 306 -12.77 -11.75 30.91
C VAL A 306 -14.05 -11.45 31.66
N TYR A 307 -14.75 -12.51 32.07
CA TYR A 307 -15.95 -12.41 32.89
C TYR A 307 -15.54 -12.57 34.36
N GLY A 308 -15.58 -11.48 35.12
CA GLY A 308 -15.41 -11.51 36.57
C GLY A 308 -16.73 -11.90 37.22
N GLY A 309 -16.86 -13.16 37.62
CA GLY A 309 -17.92 -13.57 38.56
C GLY A 309 -17.46 -13.25 39.98
N GLN A 310 -17.98 -12.18 40.56
CA GLN A 310 -17.79 -11.90 41.98
C GLN A 310 -18.71 -12.85 42.75
N ASN A 311 -18.16 -13.98 43.22
CA ASN A 311 -18.80 -14.81 44.23
C ASN A 311 -18.63 -14.10 45.57
N ASP A 312 -19.51 -13.14 45.86
CA ASP A 312 -19.63 -12.62 47.22
C ASP A 312 -20.42 -13.66 48.03
N VAL A 313 -19.64 -14.38 48.85
CA VAL A 313 -20.08 -15.30 49.90
C VAL A 313 -20.51 -14.46 51.10
N TYR A 314 -21.81 -14.58 51.43
CA TYR A 314 -22.55 -14.14 52.63
C TYR A 314 -22.67 -12.64 52.93
#